data_AF-A0AAW0KNM8-F1
#
_entry.id   AF-A0AAW0KNM8-F1
#
_cell.length_a   1.000
_cell.length_b   1.000
_cell.length_c   1.000
_cell.angle_alpha   90.00
_cell.angle_beta   90.00
_cell.angle_gamma   90.00
#
_symmetry.space_group_name_H-M   'P 1'
#
loop_
_entity.id
_entity.type
_entity.pdbx_description
1 polymer ?
#
loop_
_entity_poly.entity_id
_entity_poly.type
_entity_poly.pdbx_seq_one_letter_code
_entity_poly.pdbx_strand_id
1 'polypeptide(L)'
;MIVEGLGRSESKKARSVAEDIAVRWIRTNYVGYKKTGAMHEKYDVEKCGEFGGGGEYVPQTGFGWSNGVVLAFLEEFGWPQDRKIGC
;
A
#
# COMPACT_ATOMS: atom_id res chain seq x y z
N MET A 1 6.72 11.50 -3.14
CA MET A 1 6.92 10.22 -2.40
C MET A 1 7.93 9.32 -3.12
N ILE A 2 8.46 8.27 -2.48
CA ILE A 2 9.47 7.35 -3.06
C ILE A 2 8.96 6.66 -4.34
N VAL A 3 7.73 6.13 -4.32
CA VAL A 3 7.14 5.44 -5.47
C VAL A 3 7.05 6.37 -6.68
N GLU A 4 6.55 7.60 -6.51
CA GLU A 4 6.47 8.58 -7.59
C GLU A 4 7.85 8.96 -8.14
N GLY A 5 8.83 9.19 -7.25
CA GLY A 5 10.19 9.54 -7.64
C GLY A 5 10.86 8.43 -8.46
N LEU A 6 10.68 7.18 -8.04
CA LEU A 6 11.17 6.01 -8.76
C LEU A 6 10.40 5.78 -10.08
N GLY A 7 9.08 5.99 -10.08
CA GLY A 7 8.21 5.84 -11.25
C GLY A 7 8.51 6.84 -12.36
N ARG A 8 8.91 8.07 -12.00
CA ARG A 8 9.31 9.12 -12.97
C ARG A 8 10.76 9.01 -13.43
N SER A 9 11.53 8.06 -12.92
CA SER A 9 12.91 7.86 -13.32
C SER A 9 13.02 7.26 -14.72
N GLU A 10 14.03 7.67 -15.48
CA GLU A 10 14.37 7.01 -16.76
C GLU A 10 14.88 5.57 -16.57
N SER A 11 15.31 5.20 -15.36
CA SER A 11 15.78 3.85 -15.05
C SER A 11 14.64 2.84 -15.02
N LYS A 12 14.72 1.82 -15.90
CA LYS A 12 13.78 0.67 -15.90
C LYS A 12 13.76 -0.05 -14.54
N LYS A 13 14.91 -0.18 -13.89
CA LYS A 13 15.01 -0.81 -12.57
C LYS A 13 14.29 0.02 -11.51
N ALA A 14 14.44 1.34 -11.53
CA ALA A 14 13.73 2.22 -10.60
C ALA A 14 12.21 2.11 -10.78
N ARG A 15 11.73 2.15 -12.03
CA ARG A 15 10.30 1.98 -12.34
C ARG A 15 9.75 0.64 -11.88
N SER A 16 10.50 -0.45 -12.06
CA SER A 16 10.10 -1.77 -11.57
C SER A 16 10.02 -1.85 -10.04
N VAL A 17 10.94 -1.19 -9.32
CA VAL A 17 10.88 -1.08 -7.85
C VAL A 17 9.68 -0.25 -7.40
N ALA A 18 9.35 0.83 -8.12
CA ALA A 18 8.17 1.63 -7.84
C ALA A 18 6.89 0.78 -7.90
N GLU A 19 6.74 0.00 -8.97
CA GLU A 19 5.60 -0.90 -9.17
C GLU A 19 5.54 -1.99 -8.08
N ASP A 20 6.67 -2.61 -7.72
CA ASP A 20 6.70 -3.62 -6.64
C ASP A 20 6.24 -3.04 -5.30
N ILE A 21 6.72 -1.85 -4.93
CA ILE A 21 6.29 -1.18 -3.71
C ILE A 21 4.80 -0.83 -3.76
N ALA A 22 4.32 -0.27 -4.88
CA ALA A 22 2.92 0.09 -5.05
C ALA A 22 1.99 -1.13 -4.94
N VAL A 23 2.32 -2.23 -5.61
CA VAL A 23 1.54 -3.47 -5.57
C VAL A 23 1.54 -4.09 -4.16
N ARG A 24 2.66 -4.08 -3.45
CA ARG A 24 2.71 -4.55 -2.05
C ARG A 24 1.84 -3.69 -1.14
N TRP A 25 1.89 -2.37 -1.30
CA TRP A 25 1.03 -1.46 -0.54
C TRP A 25 -0.45 -1.72 -0.79
N ILE A 26 -0.86 -1.84 -2.06
CA ILE A 26 -2.24 -2.18 -2.44
C ILE A 26 -2.68 -3.50 -1.81
N ARG A 27 -1.88 -4.56 -1.92
CA ARG A 27 -2.21 -5.89 -1.38
C ARG A 27 -2.34 -5.87 0.15
N THR A 28 -1.37 -5.29 0.85
CA THR A 28 -1.40 -5.19 2.32
C THR A 28 -2.64 -4.44 2.79
N ASN A 29 -2.95 -3.30 2.18
CA ASN A 29 -4.12 -2.52 2.55
C ASN A 29 -5.42 -3.28 2.25
N TYR A 30 -5.53 -3.92 1.09
CA TYR A 30 -6.71 -4.71 0.74
C TYR A 30 -6.94 -5.86 1.73
N VAL A 31 -5.89 -6.63 2.06
CA VAL A 31 -5.99 -7.74 3.01
C VAL A 31 -6.35 -7.24 4.41
N GLY A 32 -5.73 -6.13 4.86
CA GLY A 32 -6.08 -5.50 6.13
C GLY A 32 -7.54 -5.06 6.16
N TYR A 33 -8.00 -4.35 5.14
CA TYR A 33 -9.38 -3.92 4.99
C TYR A 33 -10.35 -5.10 4.99
N LYS A 34 -10.05 -6.19 4.26
CA LYS A 34 -10.87 -7.41 4.24
C LYS A 34 -10.96 -8.09 5.61
N LYS A 35 -9.91 -8.01 6.44
CA LYS A 35 -9.87 -8.59 7.79
C LYS A 35 -10.61 -7.74 8.82
N THR A 36 -10.42 -6.42 8.79
CA THR A 36 -10.87 -5.53 9.88
C THR A 36 -12.06 -4.65 9.52
N GLY A 37 -12.45 -4.59 8.25
CA GLY A 37 -13.51 -3.72 7.75
C GLY A 37 -13.12 -2.24 7.61
N ALA A 38 -11.85 -1.90 7.87
CA ALA A 38 -11.35 -0.53 7.83
C ALA A 38 -9.88 -0.48 7.39
N MET A 39 -9.49 0.66 6.84
CA MET A 39 -8.11 0.99 6.52
C MET A 39 -7.45 1.63 7.73
N HIS A 40 -6.15 1.38 7.94
CA HIS A 40 -5.43 1.80 9.14
C HIS A 40 -4.42 2.91 8.85
N GLU A 41 -4.06 3.66 9.88
CA GLU A 41 -3.03 4.70 9.84
C GLU A 41 -1.67 4.19 9.32
N LYS A 42 -1.30 2.96 9.70
CA LYS A 42 -0.01 2.34 9.36
C LYS A 42 -0.14 0.83 9.32
N TYR A 43 0.79 0.19 8.61
CA TYR A 43 0.84 -1.26 8.43
C TYR A 43 2.22 -1.81 8.78
N ASP A 44 2.24 -3.06 9.22
CA ASP A 44 3.46 -3.83 9.41
C ASP A 44 4.02 -4.24 8.04
N VAL A 45 5.23 -3.79 7.71
CA VAL A 45 5.86 -4.07 6.42
C VAL A 45 6.40 -5.49 6.31
N GLU A 46 6.58 -6.19 7.44
CA GLU A 46 7.01 -7.59 7.50
C GLU A 46 5.81 -8.55 7.42
N LYS A 47 4.62 -8.08 7.79
CA LYS A 47 3.40 -8.91 7.87
C LYS A 47 2.28 -8.37 7.00
N CYS A 48 2.10 -9.01 5.85
CA CYS A 48 1.11 -8.62 4.87
C CYS A 48 -0.33 -8.65 5.45
N GLY A 49 -1.01 -7.51 5.36
CA GLY A 49 -2.36 -7.31 5.86
C GLY A 49 -2.49 -7.05 7.36
N GLU A 50 -1.39 -6.99 8.10
CA GLU A 50 -1.40 -6.61 9.52
C GLU A 50 -1.22 -5.10 9.66
N PHE A 51 -2.07 -4.47 10.47
CA PHE A 51 -1.91 -3.06 10.80
C PHE A 51 -0.81 -2.88 11.84
N GLY A 52 -0.13 -1.74 11.79
CA GLY A 52 0.96 -1.44 12.70
C GLY A 52 0.45 -0.95 14.06
N GLY A 53 1.24 -1.20 15.10
CA GLY A 53 0.98 -0.74 16.47
C GLY A 53 2.02 0.26 16.99
N GLY A 54 2.00 0.49 18.31
CA GLY A 54 2.99 1.28 19.03
C GLY A 54 2.89 2.80 18.80
N GLY A 55 3.75 3.54 19.51
CA GLY A 55 3.72 5.00 19.56
C GLY A 55 3.05 5.53 20.82
N GLU A 56 2.74 6.83 20.81
CA GLU A 56 2.18 7.54 21.97
C GLU A 56 0.67 7.34 22.14
N TYR A 57 -0.03 6.89 21.10
CA TYR A 57 -1.48 6.75 21.09
C TYR A 57 -1.94 5.52 20.32
N VAL A 58 -3.22 5.18 20.52
CA VAL A 58 -3.88 4.04 19.87
C VAL A 58 -3.95 4.27 18.36
N PRO A 59 -3.52 3.32 17.52
CA PRO A 59 -3.62 3.44 16.06
C PRO A 59 -5.03 3.77 15.58
N GLN A 60 -5.11 4.66 14.59
CA GLN A 60 -6.40 5.14 14.06
C GLN A 60 -6.84 4.38 12.80
N THR A 61 -8.15 4.41 12.53
CA THR A 61 -8.77 3.82 11.32
C THR A 61 -9.37 4.91 10.41
N GLY A 62 -9.67 4.55 9.16
CA GLY A 62 -10.20 5.47 8.15
C GLY A 62 -9.17 6.47 7.61
N PHE A 63 -7.90 6.31 7.97
CA PHE A 63 -6.84 7.30 7.80
C PHE A 63 -6.69 7.78 6.36
N GLY A 64 -6.87 9.09 6.14
CA GLY A 64 -7.03 9.68 4.82
C GLY A 64 -5.84 9.44 3.88
N TRP A 65 -4.61 9.48 4.39
CA TRP A 65 -3.43 9.23 3.57
C TRP A 65 -3.34 7.78 3.10
N SER A 66 -3.65 6.80 3.96
CA SER A 66 -3.65 5.38 3.56
C SER A 66 -4.66 5.13 2.44
N ASN A 67 -5.86 5.70 2.57
CA ASN A 67 -6.91 5.59 1.56
C ASN A 67 -6.48 6.27 0.25
N GLY A 68 -6.01 7.51 0.33
CA GLY A 68 -5.61 8.30 -0.83
C GLY A 68 -4.46 7.65 -1.61
N VAL A 69 -3.45 7.13 -0.90
CA VAL A 69 -2.29 6.48 -1.53
C VAL A 69 -2.70 5.18 -2.24
N VAL A 70 -3.59 4.37 -1.66
CA VAL A 70 -4.11 3.18 -2.34
C VAL A 70 -4.85 3.55 -3.62
N LEU A 71 -5.71 4.56 -3.58
CA LEU A 71 -6.44 5.02 -4.77
C LEU A 71 -5.50 5.55 -5.86
N ALA A 72 -4.52 6.38 -5.48
CA ALA A 72 -3.51 6.90 -6.41
C ALA A 72 -2.68 5.77 -7.04
N PHE A 73 -2.30 4.75 -6.26
CA PHE A 73 -1.56 3.61 -6.81
C PHE A 73 -2.42 2.71 -7.70
N LEU A 74 -3.72 2.54 -7.41
CA LEU A 74 -4.63 1.81 -8.27
C LEU A 74 -4.86 2.54 -9.60
N GLU A 75 -4.88 3.88 -9.59
CA GLU A 75 -4.98 4.69 -10.80
C GLU A 75 -3.71 4.58 -11.67
N GLU A 76 -2.53 4.73 -11.06
CA GLU A 76 -1.25 4.76 -11.79
C GLU A 76 -0.76 3.36 -12.21
N PHE A 77 -0.83 2.38 -11.31
CA PHE A 77 -0.24 1.04 -11.52
C PHE A 77 -1.29 -0.02 -11.84
N GLY A 78 -2.57 0.37 -11.86
CA GLY A 78 -3.69 -0.50 -12.20
C GLY A 78 -4.13 -1.41 -11.06
N TRP A 79 -5.31 -2.01 -11.26
CA TRP A 79 -5.75 -3.11 -10.42
C TRP A 79 -4.92 -4.36 -10.71
N PRO A 80 -4.54 -5.14 -9.70
CA PRO A 80 -4.01 -6.48 -9.89
C PRO A 80 -5.12 -7.43 -10.36
N GLN A 81 -5.72 -7.20 -11.53
CA GLN A 81 -6.76 -8.07 -12.13
C GLN A 81 -6.16 -9.43 -12.50
N ASP A 82 -4.89 -9.44 -12.92
CA ASP A 82 -4.14 -10.66 -13.28
C ASP A 82 -3.18 -11.14 -12.17
N ARG A 83 -3.16 -10.48 -11.01
CA ARG A 83 -2.27 -10.85 -9.90
C ARG A 83 -3.09 -11.27 -8.68
N LYS A 84 -2.64 -12.31 -7.97
CA LYS A 84 -3.28 -12.72 -6.71
C LYS A 84 -3.31 -11.53 -5.75
N ILE A 85 -4.53 -11.08 -5.42
CA ILE A 85 -4.79 -9.97 -4.49
C ILE A 85 -4.63 -10.40 -3.01
N GLY A 86 -4.31 -11.67 -2.75
CA GLY A 86 -3.95 -12.15 -1.41
C GLY A 86 -2.47 -11.93 -1.09
N CYS A 87 -2.14 -11.99 0.19
CA CYS A 87 -0.86 -12.50 0.65
C CYS A 87 -0.96 -14.04 0.56
#